data_AF-A0A4Z1GSL6-F1
#
_entry.id   AF-A0A4Z1GSL6-F1
#
_cell.length_a   1.000
_cell.length_b   1.000
_cell.length_c   1.000
_cell.angle_alpha   90.00
_cell.angle_beta   90.00
_cell.angle_gamma   90.00
#
_symmetry.space_group_name_H-M   'P 1'
#
loop_
_entity.id
_entity.type
_entity.pdbx_description
1 polymer ?
#
loop_
_entity_poly.entity_id
_entity_poly.type
_entity_poly.pdbx_seq_one_letter_code
_entity_poly.pdbx_strand_id
1 'polypeptide(L)'
;MNGAPVLKPASTQRIGNQLRATLLLQDINLLELIQHITHERIPERVVHARGTSAHGYFEVTDDISDVTSAAFLNRVGKQTDLFCRFSTVAGRAESAETVRDTRGFAFKMFTEEGNLDWLFLSTPVFPIRDGAKFPSFTHATKKNPRSGLPDHKAFWDYFTHNQEGIHFLMFLFSDRATPVDFQHADIFSINTYKFTKSDGSFTYVKIHLKTNQGVKNFTQDEANQKAGVDPDFQTRSLYEDIENQKYPTWDVFAQIIDPVKAENYHINIFDATKTFPFSEFPLRKFGKITLNRNVDNFFAEQEQSAFSPTNLVPGWALTPDPIIQTRALAYADTQRYRLGANFVQLPVNAPYKKPFTPLIRDGAATINGNFGGTQNYFPSSFYNVGAATQYAQPDEEQFQGTVVNFESQVVDADYVQPRIFWEKTLAEEPGQQDNLISNVAGHLSSVTGDMGLQVRQAVYAMFGKVNSDLGKRIETSTEALIKQNETGTVTKDLNNIKISKQNGVKNGIVNGNSHNSGMFAHKNWN
;
A
#
# COMPACT_ATOMS: atom_id res chain seq x y z
N MET A 1 8.37 3.27 35.50
CA MET A 1 7.52 4.48 35.34
C MET A 1 8.21 5.80 35.64
N ASN A 2 8.69 6.03 36.86
CA ASN A 2 9.04 7.37 37.34
C ASN A 2 10.51 7.78 37.11
N GLY A 3 11.25 7.05 36.27
CA GLY A 3 12.69 7.27 36.05
C GLY A 3 13.60 6.81 37.20
N ALA A 4 13.08 6.10 38.21
CA ALA A 4 13.90 5.57 39.28
C ALA A 4 14.87 4.47 38.77
N PRO A 5 16.15 4.48 39.17
CA PRO A 5 17.13 3.50 38.72
C PRO A 5 16.85 2.11 39.31
N VAL A 6 17.16 1.06 38.55
CA VAL A 6 17.07 -0.35 38.97
C VAL A 6 18.47 -0.96 39.00
N LEU A 7 18.87 -1.55 40.12
CA LEU A 7 20.22 -2.12 40.28
C LEU A 7 20.48 -3.32 39.34
N LYS A 8 19.49 -4.20 39.17
CA LYS A 8 19.58 -5.39 38.32
C LYS A 8 18.28 -5.56 37.52
N PRO A 9 18.26 -5.27 36.20
CA PRO A 9 17.03 -5.21 35.41
C PRO A 9 16.30 -6.57 35.30
N ALA A 10 17.04 -7.68 35.35
CA ALA A 10 16.49 -9.03 35.29
C ALA A 10 16.14 -9.63 36.68
N SER A 11 16.40 -8.91 37.78
CA SER A 11 16.07 -9.40 39.11
C SER A 11 14.59 -9.19 39.41
N THR A 12 14.03 -10.07 40.23
CA THR A 12 12.64 -9.96 40.68
C THR A 12 12.56 -10.11 42.19
N GLN A 13 11.61 -9.41 42.83
CA GLN A 13 11.39 -9.52 44.28
C GLN A 13 10.77 -10.87 44.61
N ARG A 14 11.48 -11.65 45.44
CA ARG A 14 11.08 -12.99 45.83
C ARG A 14 11.35 -13.24 47.31
N ILE A 15 10.59 -14.13 47.92
CA ILE A 15 10.87 -14.65 49.27
C ILE A 15 11.88 -15.80 49.15
N GLY A 16 13.15 -15.52 49.45
CA GLY A 16 14.24 -16.51 49.49
C GLY A 16 15.33 -16.28 48.43
N ASN A 17 16.50 -16.91 48.63
CA ASN A 17 17.69 -16.80 47.77
C ASN A 17 17.93 -18.05 46.89
N GLN A 18 16.90 -18.88 46.73
CA GLN A 18 16.96 -20.14 45.97
C GLN A 18 15.91 -20.15 44.84
N LEU A 19 16.04 -21.10 43.92
CA LEU A 19 15.11 -21.28 42.79
C LEU A 19 13.66 -21.57 43.23
N ARG A 20 13.44 -21.99 44.48
CA ARG A 20 12.13 -22.26 45.08
C ARG A 20 11.61 -21.06 45.89
N ALA A 21 11.55 -19.89 45.24
CA ALA A 21 11.14 -18.64 45.87
C ALA A 21 9.88 -18.08 45.20
N THR A 22 8.97 -17.56 46.01
CA THR A 22 7.69 -16.98 45.54
C THR A 22 7.89 -15.54 45.09
N LEU A 23 7.42 -15.19 43.90
CA LEU A 23 7.37 -13.82 43.38
C LEU A 23 6.39 -12.98 44.19
N LEU A 24 6.74 -11.71 44.42
CA LEU A 24 5.87 -10.76 45.10
C LEU A 24 5.26 -9.79 44.09
N LEU A 25 3.94 -9.57 44.19
CA LEU A 25 3.22 -8.64 43.31
C LEU A 25 3.74 -7.20 43.43
N GLN A 26 4.33 -6.82 44.57
CA GLN A 26 4.93 -5.50 44.81
C GLN A 26 6.22 -5.24 44.01
N ASP A 27 6.70 -6.20 43.19
CA ASP A 27 7.82 -5.98 42.29
C ASP A 27 7.41 -5.06 41.12
N ILE A 28 7.56 -3.75 41.34
CA ILE A 28 7.19 -2.72 40.36
C ILE A 28 8.00 -2.88 39.07
N ASN A 29 9.28 -3.25 39.11
CA ASN A 29 10.09 -3.43 37.90
C ASN A 29 9.51 -4.56 37.03
N LEU A 30 9.19 -5.71 37.63
CA LEU A 30 8.56 -6.81 36.92
C LEU A 30 7.20 -6.42 36.34
N LEU A 31 6.34 -5.81 37.17
CA LEU A 31 5.00 -5.41 36.73
C LEU A 31 5.04 -4.48 35.53
N GLU A 32 5.93 -3.49 35.53
CA GLU A 32 6.10 -2.55 34.43
C GLU A 32 6.58 -3.20 33.14
N LEU A 33 7.58 -4.09 33.23
CA LEU A 33 8.08 -4.82 32.05
C LEU A 33 7.00 -5.69 31.42
N ILE A 34 6.22 -6.40 32.26
CA ILE A 34 5.12 -7.25 31.80
C ILE A 34 3.95 -6.42 31.25
N GLN A 35 3.61 -5.30 31.89
CA GLN A 35 2.59 -4.40 31.37
C GLN A 35 3.01 -3.76 30.05
N HIS A 36 4.28 -3.42 29.85
CA HIS A 36 4.70 -2.83 28.58
C HIS A 36 4.57 -3.84 27.43
N ILE A 37 5.12 -5.05 27.58
CA ILE A 37 5.10 -6.08 26.51
C ILE A 37 3.67 -6.47 26.12
N THR A 38 2.72 -6.48 27.06
CA THR A 38 1.32 -6.82 26.75
C THR A 38 0.56 -5.71 26.00
N HIS A 39 1.13 -4.51 25.86
CA HIS A 39 0.52 -3.37 25.19
C HIS A 39 1.34 -2.83 24.00
N GLU A 40 2.35 -3.56 23.52
CA GLU A 40 3.19 -3.09 22.40
C GLU A 40 2.46 -3.05 21.04
N ARG A 41 1.46 -3.90 20.83
CA ARG A 41 0.81 -4.05 19.51
C ARG A 41 -0.34 -3.07 19.34
N ILE A 42 -0.39 -2.43 18.18
CA ILE A 42 -1.51 -1.61 17.71
C ILE A 42 -2.24 -2.33 16.56
N PRO A 43 -3.47 -1.92 16.19
CA PRO A 43 -4.11 -2.46 15.00
C PRO A 43 -3.21 -2.27 13.76
N GLU A 44 -3.13 -3.28 12.91
CA GLU A 44 -2.50 -3.12 11.59
C GLU A 44 -3.36 -2.24 10.68
N ARG A 45 -2.80 -1.80 9.56
CA ARG A 45 -3.58 -1.13 8.51
C ARG A 45 -4.57 -2.11 7.88
N VAL A 46 -5.81 -1.68 7.63
CA VAL A 46 -6.84 -2.55 7.04
C VAL A 46 -6.45 -3.08 5.66
N VAL A 47 -5.77 -2.26 4.88
CA VAL A 47 -5.08 -2.60 3.62
C VAL A 47 -3.65 -2.08 3.71
N HIS A 48 -2.75 -2.67 2.93
CA HIS A 48 -1.33 -2.31 2.97
C HIS A 48 -0.65 -2.55 4.31
N ALA A 49 -1.03 -3.61 5.04
CA ALA A 49 -0.47 -3.93 6.34
C ALA A 49 1.02 -4.30 6.24
N ARG A 50 1.40 -5.20 5.32
CA ARG A 50 2.79 -5.58 5.06
C ARG A 50 3.50 -4.52 4.24
N GLY A 51 4.68 -4.11 4.66
CA GLY A 51 5.47 -3.11 3.96
C GLY A 51 6.84 -2.85 4.56
N THR A 52 7.55 -1.88 3.99
CA THR A 52 8.86 -1.38 4.44
C THR A 52 8.95 0.13 4.22
N SER A 53 9.93 0.83 4.80
CA SER A 53 10.06 2.28 4.69
C SER A 53 11.50 2.75 4.68
N ALA A 54 11.72 3.93 4.11
CA ALA A 54 12.99 4.62 4.11
C ALA A 54 12.79 6.14 4.01
N HIS A 55 13.80 6.89 4.41
CA HIS A 55 13.89 8.33 4.22
C HIS A 55 14.65 8.67 2.94
N GLY A 56 14.40 9.87 2.44
CA GLY A 56 15.01 10.38 1.23
C GLY A 56 14.69 11.84 1.01
N TYR A 57 14.79 12.26 -0.24
CA TYR A 57 14.36 13.58 -0.68
C TYR A 57 13.78 13.54 -2.09
N PHE A 58 12.90 14.49 -2.37
CA PHE A 58 12.46 14.87 -3.70
C PHE A 58 13.27 16.08 -4.16
N GLU A 59 13.76 16.07 -5.39
CA GLU A 59 14.50 17.15 -6.02
C GLU A 59 13.79 17.62 -7.29
N VAL A 60 13.61 18.93 -7.45
CA VAL A 60 13.10 19.53 -8.69
C VAL A 60 14.20 19.48 -9.75
N THR A 61 13.98 18.78 -10.86
CA THR A 61 15.00 18.63 -11.92
C THR A 61 14.75 19.53 -13.12
N ASP A 62 13.50 19.87 -13.38
CA ASP A 62 13.07 20.66 -14.53
C ASP A 62 11.98 21.63 -14.06
N ASP A 63 11.96 22.83 -14.63
CA ASP A 63 10.97 23.85 -14.27
C ASP A 63 9.55 23.41 -14.66
N ILE A 64 8.62 23.56 -13.72
CA ILE A 64 7.19 23.27 -13.88
C ILE A 64 6.30 24.41 -13.32
N SER A 65 6.91 25.58 -13.07
CA SER A 65 6.23 26.75 -12.49
C SER A 65 5.17 27.38 -13.41
N ASP A 66 5.15 27.01 -14.70
CA ASP A 66 4.13 27.42 -15.66
C ASP A 66 2.73 26.90 -15.31
N VAL A 67 2.64 25.75 -14.63
CA VAL A 67 1.37 25.07 -14.32
C VAL A 67 1.01 24.99 -12.83
N THR A 68 1.93 25.29 -11.91
CA THR A 68 1.67 25.28 -10.47
C THR A 68 2.43 26.38 -9.73
N SER A 69 1.83 26.90 -8.66
CA SER A 69 2.50 27.80 -7.70
C SER A 69 3.00 27.08 -6.44
N ALA A 70 3.05 25.74 -6.43
CA ALA A 70 3.47 24.97 -5.26
C ALA A 70 4.90 25.29 -4.84
N ALA A 71 5.08 25.71 -3.59
CA ALA A 71 6.37 26.23 -3.13
C ALA A 71 7.49 25.19 -3.23
N PHE A 72 7.22 23.91 -2.95
CA PHE A 72 8.23 22.84 -3.05
C PHE A 72 8.75 22.60 -4.49
N LEU A 73 8.06 23.10 -5.52
CA LEU A 73 8.40 22.98 -6.94
C LEU A 73 9.02 24.24 -7.55
N ASN A 74 9.14 25.33 -6.79
CA ASN A 74 9.40 26.67 -7.35
C ASN A 74 10.83 26.97 -7.80
N ARG A 75 11.76 26.02 -7.70
CA ARG A 75 13.16 26.22 -8.10
C ARG A 75 13.83 24.89 -8.45
N VAL A 76 14.43 24.80 -9.63
CA VAL A 76 15.28 23.67 -10.04
C VAL A 76 16.44 23.48 -9.04
N GLY A 77 16.73 22.24 -8.67
CA GLY A 77 17.70 21.84 -7.65
C GLY A 77 17.21 22.00 -6.21
N LYS A 78 15.96 22.44 -5.99
CA LYS A 78 15.38 22.46 -4.64
C LYS A 78 15.08 21.05 -4.17
N GLN A 79 15.57 20.72 -2.98
CA GLN A 79 15.32 19.45 -2.31
C GLN A 79 14.28 19.62 -1.20
N THR A 80 13.40 18.63 -1.08
CA THR A 80 12.39 18.51 -0.03
C THR A 80 12.53 17.14 0.61
N ASP A 81 12.78 17.10 1.91
CA ASP A 81 12.89 15.84 2.65
C ASP A 81 11.59 15.05 2.54
N LEU A 82 11.71 13.73 2.42
CA LEU A 82 10.56 12.85 2.38
C LEU A 82 10.76 11.57 3.18
N PHE A 83 9.63 11.02 3.62
CA PHE A 83 9.52 9.68 4.17
C PHE A 83 8.68 8.83 3.21
N CYS A 84 9.19 7.67 2.82
CA CYS A 84 8.52 6.75 1.91
C CYS A 84 8.16 5.44 2.61
N ARG A 85 6.95 4.93 2.32
CA ARG A 85 6.52 3.58 2.71
C ARG A 85 6.05 2.80 1.48
N PHE A 86 6.62 1.62 1.31
CA PHE A 86 6.21 0.62 0.33
C PHE A 86 5.38 -0.49 0.97
N SER A 87 4.54 -1.17 0.20
CA SER A 87 3.65 -2.21 0.74
C SER A 87 3.06 -3.15 -0.31
N THR A 88 2.64 -4.35 0.09
CA THR A 88 1.58 -5.11 -0.62
C THR A 88 0.20 -4.53 -0.28
N VAL A 89 -0.92 -5.11 -0.68
CA VAL A 89 -2.28 -4.57 -0.40
C VAL A 89 -3.11 -5.49 0.49
N ALA A 90 -3.36 -6.72 0.05
CA ALA A 90 -4.39 -7.58 0.65
C ALA A 90 -3.92 -8.26 1.95
N GLY A 91 -2.62 -8.61 1.96
CA GLY A 91 -1.95 -9.35 3.02
C GLY A 91 -1.98 -8.67 4.39
N ARG A 92 -1.85 -9.49 5.44
CA ARG A 92 -1.67 -9.07 6.84
C ARG A 92 -0.22 -8.64 7.08
N ALA A 93 0.08 -7.99 8.21
CA ALA A 93 1.40 -7.42 8.49
C ALA A 93 2.58 -8.41 8.34
N GLU A 94 2.36 -9.70 8.59
CA GLU A 94 3.38 -10.75 8.53
C GLU A 94 3.24 -11.67 7.29
N SER A 95 2.52 -11.23 6.25
CA SER A 95 2.48 -11.93 4.97
C SER A 95 3.78 -11.76 4.17
N ALA A 96 4.07 -12.70 3.26
CA ALA A 96 5.24 -12.62 2.38
C ALA A 96 5.13 -11.47 1.37
N GLU A 97 6.26 -10.86 1.04
CA GLU A 97 6.30 -9.65 0.20
C GLU A 97 6.28 -9.92 -1.31
N THR A 98 6.69 -11.11 -1.73
CA THR A 98 6.78 -11.48 -3.15
C THR A 98 5.49 -12.09 -3.69
N VAL A 99 4.39 -12.06 -2.93
CA VAL A 99 3.07 -12.52 -3.41
C VAL A 99 2.60 -11.69 -4.61
N ARG A 100 1.76 -12.28 -5.48
CA ARG A 100 1.09 -11.55 -6.55
C ARG A 100 0.08 -10.59 -5.95
N ASP A 101 0.36 -9.30 -6.05
CA ASP A 101 -0.46 -8.23 -5.49
C ASP A 101 -0.10 -6.90 -6.16
N THR A 102 -0.94 -5.89 -6.00
CA THR A 102 -0.47 -4.53 -6.28
C THR A 102 0.51 -4.10 -5.20
N ARG A 103 1.51 -3.29 -5.57
CA ARG A 103 2.37 -2.60 -4.61
C ARG A 103 1.90 -1.18 -4.38
N GLY A 104 1.80 -0.77 -3.12
CA GLY A 104 1.50 0.61 -2.71
C GLY A 104 2.76 1.39 -2.37
N PHE A 105 2.79 2.65 -2.81
CA PHE A 105 3.90 3.59 -2.70
C PHE A 105 3.38 4.88 -2.08
N ALA A 106 3.66 5.09 -0.81
CA ALA A 106 3.26 6.29 -0.08
C ALA A 106 4.49 7.17 0.19
N PHE A 107 4.40 8.46 -0.17
CA PHE A 107 5.43 9.46 0.08
C PHE A 107 4.83 10.56 0.93
N LYS A 108 5.53 10.97 1.98
CA LYS A 108 5.24 12.17 2.79
C LYS A 108 6.39 13.14 2.58
N MET A 109 6.13 14.26 1.92
CA MET A 109 7.10 15.33 1.72
C MET A 109 6.91 16.40 2.79
N PHE A 110 7.98 16.73 3.49
CA PHE A 110 7.99 17.73 4.55
C PHE A 110 8.30 19.11 3.97
N THR A 111 7.31 19.71 3.30
CA THR A 111 7.47 21.01 2.63
C THR A 111 7.48 22.16 3.64
N GLU A 112 7.91 23.34 3.19
CA GLU A 112 7.86 24.55 4.01
C GLU A 112 6.43 25.08 4.30
N GLU A 113 5.42 24.55 3.62
CA GLU A 113 4.00 24.94 3.72
C GLU A 113 3.13 23.85 4.36
N GLY A 114 3.74 22.75 4.81
CA GLY A 114 3.05 21.62 5.42
C GLY A 114 3.48 20.28 4.82
N ASN A 115 2.84 19.20 5.27
CA ASN A 115 3.09 17.88 4.70
C ASN A 115 2.24 17.70 3.43
N LEU A 116 2.87 17.27 2.35
CA LEU A 116 2.19 16.79 1.14
C LEU A 116 2.34 15.27 1.09
N ASP A 117 1.24 14.54 0.98
CA ASP A 117 1.30 13.08 0.83
C ASP A 117 0.88 12.64 -0.58
N TRP A 118 1.71 11.79 -1.18
CA TRP A 118 1.38 11.04 -2.39
C TRP A 118 1.10 9.59 -2.04
N LEU A 119 -0.04 9.07 -2.48
CA LEU A 119 -0.46 7.70 -2.18
C LEU A 119 -0.78 6.97 -3.48
N PHE A 120 0.26 6.38 -4.05
CA PHE A 120 0.32 5.86 -5.41
C PHE A 120 0.46 4.33 -5.42
N LEU A 121 0.30 3.70 -6.58
CA LEU A 121 0.43 2.25 -6.76
C LEU A 121 1.38 1.90 -7.91
N SER A 122 1.78 0.63 -8.00
CA SER A 122 2.51 0.05 -9.14
C SER A 122 1.65 -0.17 -10.39
N THR A 123 0.32 -0.06 -10.25
CA THR A 123 -0.61 -0.14 -11.38
C THR A 123 -1.10 1.25 -11.77
N PRO A 124 -1.27 1.54 -13.07
CA PRO A 124 -1.73 2.85 -13.53
C PRO A 124 -3.24 3.07 -13.39
N VAL A 125 -3.97 2.04 -12.95
CA VAL A 125 -5.43 2.01 -12.79
C VAL A 125 -5.84 1.33 -11.49
N PHE A 126 -7.06 1.62 -11.04
CA PHE A 126 -7.71 1.05 -9.87
C PHE A 126 -8.79 0.02 -10.27
N PRO A 127 -9.16 -0.94 -9.40
CA PRO A 127 -10.18 -1.96 -9.72
C PRO A 127 -11.62 -1.46 -9.73
N ILE A 128 -11.89 -0.25 -9.21
CA ILE A 128 -13.24 0.32 -9.13
C ILE A 128 -13.22 1.81 -9.52
N ARG A 129 -14.36 2.32 -9.99
CA ARG A 129 -14.58 3.76 -10.25
C ARG A 129 -15.64 4.40 -9.34
N ASP A 130 -16.43 3.60 -8.65
CA ASP A 130 -17.42 4.07 -7.67
C ASP A 130 -16.97 3.72 -6.24
N GLY A 131 -16.83 4.74 -5.38
CA GLY A 131 -16.31 4.56 -4.02
C GLY A 131 -17.12 3.61 -3.13
N ALA A 132 -18.44 3.54 -3.34
CA ALA A 132 -19.33 2.67 -2.58
C ALA A 132 -19.01 1.16 -2.74
N LYS A 133 -18.28 0.78 -3.80
CA LYS A 133 -17.87 -0.61 -4.05
C LYS A 133 -16.63 -1.03 -3.26
N PHE A 134 -15.92 -0.10 -2.63
CA PHE A 134 -14.65 -0.37 -1.93
C PHE A 134 -14.76 -1.42 -0.81
N PRO A 135 -15.80 -1.44 0.05
CA PRO A 135 -15.97 -2.48 1.06
C PRO A 135 -16.11 -3.89 0.44
N SER A 136 -16.95 -4.03 -0.58
CA SER A 136 -17.17 -5.30 -1.28
C SER A 136 -15.89 -5.79 -1.97
N PHE A 137 -15.18 -4.89 -2.67
CA PHE A 137 -13.87 -5.16 -3.26
C PHE A 137 -12.86 -5.64 -2.20
N THR A 138 -12.78 -4.94 -1.07
CA THR A 138 -11.85 -5.27 0.02
C THR A 138 -12.16 -6.63 0.64
N HIS A 139 -13.44 -6.96 0.80
CA HIS A 139 -13.85 -8.27 1.33
C HIS A 139 -13.56 -9.40 0.34
N ALA A 140 -13.86 -9.21 -0.95
CA ALA A 140 -13.65 -10.22 -1.99
C ALA A 140 -12.17 -10.54 -2.23
N THR A 141 -11.26 -9.60 -1.94
CA THR A 141 -9.81 -9.78 -2.07
C THR A 141 -9.12 -10.26 -0.80
N LYS A 142 -9.87 -10.39 0.31
CA LYS A 142 -9.36 -10.87 1.60
C LYS A 142 -9.83 -12.29 1.91
N LYS A 143 -9.35 -12.80 3.03
CA LYS A 143 -9.67 -14.14 3.53
C LYS A 143 -11.16 -14.30 3.78
N ASN A 144 -11.70 -15.48 3.45
CA ASN A 144 -13.07 -15.86 3.72
C ASN A 144 -13.39 -15.71 5.23
N PRO A 145 -14.51 -15.09 5.60
CA PRO A 145 -14.83 -14.80 7.00
C PRO A 145 -15.15 -16.06 7.83
N ARG A 146 -15.54 -17.17 7.20
CA ARG A 146 -15.84 -18.44 7.87
C ARG A 146 -14.58 -19.29 8.07
N SER A 147 -13.73 -19.42 7.05
CA SER A 147 -12.58 -20.31 7.09
C SER A 147 -11.26 -19.63 7.46
N GLY A 148 -11.15 -18.30 7.29
CA GLY A 148 -9.89 -17.58 7.44
C GLY A 148 -8.85 -17.92 6.37
N LEU A 149 -9.26 -18.54 5.26
CA LEU A 149 -8.41 -18.94 4.12
C LEU A 149 -8.62 -18.02 2.92
N PRO A 150 -7.67 -17.96 1.96
CA PRO A 150 -7.91 -17.33 0.66
C PRO A 150 -9.15 -17.91 -0.04
N ASP A 151 -9.90 -17.07 -0.75
CA ASP A 151 -11.14 -17.45 -1.43
C ASP A 151 -11.13 -16.97 -2.88
N HIS A 152 -10.59 -17.81 -3.76
CA HIS A 152 -10.51 -17.47 -5.19
C HIS A 152 -11.90 -17.41 -5.83
N LYS A 153 -12.90 -18.12 -5.28
CA LYS A 153 -14.27 -18.10 -5.79
C LYS A 153 -14.91 -16.75 -5.51
N ALA A 154 -14.83 -16.24 -4.27
CA ALA A 154 -15.33 -14.91 -3.92
C ALA A 154 -14.62 -13.80 -4.71
N PHE A 155 -13.30 -13.93 -4.91
CA PHE A 155 -12.52 -13.01 -5.75
C PHE A 155 -13.10 -12.92 -7.17
N TRP A 156 -13.23 -14.05 -7.86
CA TRP A 156 -13.69 -14.06 -9.25
C TRP A 156 -15.18 -13.75 -9.39
N ASP A 157 -16.01 -14.20 -8.45
CA ASP A 157 -17.43 -13.86 -8.39
C ASP A 157 -17.62 -12.34 -8.34
N TYR A 158 -16.90 -11.64 -7.46
CA TYR A 158 -16.93 -10.18 -7.38
C TYR A 158 -16.57 -9.51 -8.72
N PHE A 159 -15.45 -9.89 -9.33
CA PHE A 159 -14.97 -9.25 -10.56
C PHE A 159 -15.84 -9.56 -11.79
N THR A 160 -16.50 -10.71 -11.83
CA THR A 160 -17.47 -11.00 -12.91
C THR A 160 -18.74 -10.14 -12.82
N HIS A 161 -19.07 -9.63 -11.63
CA HIS A 161 -20.16 -8.66 -11.41
C HIS A 161 -19.70 -7.19 -11.44
N ASN A 162 -18.38 -6.93 -11.38
CA ASN A 162 -17.78 -5.59 -11.37
C ASN A 162 -16.66 -5.51 -12.42
N GLN A 163 -17.05 -5.65 -13.69
CA GLN A 163 -16.12 -5.80 -14.81
C GLN A 163 -15.39 -4.50 -15.17
N GLU A 164 -15.72 -3.36 -14.54
CA GLU A 164 -14.90 -2.14 -14.64
C GLU A 164 -13.44 -2.36 -14.21
N GLY A 165 -13.19 -3.36 -13.37
CA GLY A 165 -11.87 -3.75 -12.88
C GLY A 165 -11.06 -4.62 -13.84
N ILE A 166 -11.55 -4.93 -15.05
CA ILE A 166 -10.85 -5.83 -15.98
C ILE A 166 -9.46 -5.31 -16.37
N HIS A 167 -9.29 -3.99 -16.51
CA HIS A 167 -7.97 -3.41 -16.81
C HIS A 167 -6.98 -3.63 -15.67
N PHE A 168 -7.45 -3.47 -14.43
CA PHE A 168 -6.67 -3.79 -13.24
C PHE A 168 -6.31 -5.28 -13.17
N LEU A 169 -7.25 -6.18 -13.48
CA LEU A 169 -6.99 -7.63 -13.50
C LEU A 169 -5.90 -8.02 -14.50
N MET A 170 -5.86 -7.38 -15.67
CA MET A 170 -4.80 -7.60 -16.65
C MET A 170 -3.42 -7.26 -16.07
N PHE A 171 -3.30 -6.18 -15.30
CA PHE A 171 -2.05 -5.86 -14.59
C PHE A 171 -1.76 -6.83 -13.46
N LEU A 172 -2.77 -7.14 -12.62
CA LEU A 172 -2.62 -8.03 -11.45
C LEU A 172 -2.13 -9.43 -11.84
N PHE A 173 -2.61 -9.97 -12.96
CA PHE A 173 -2.23 -11.29 -13.43
C PHE A 173 -1.06 -11.28 -14.42
N SER A 174 -0.54 -10.12 -14.82
CA SER A 174 0.76 -10.00 -15.50
C SER A 174 1.92 -10.05 -14.49
N ASP A 175 3.16 -10.27 -14.95
CA ASP A 175 4.31 -10.30 -14.04
C ASP A 175 4.56 -8.95 -13.35
N ARG A 176 3.97 -7.85 -13.83
CA ARG A 176 4.06 -6.52 -13.19
C ARG A 176 3.51 -6.47 -11.76
N ALA A 177 2.74 -7.47 -11.33
CA ALA A 177 2.23 -7.60 -9.96
C ALA A 177 3.14 -8.44 -9.03
N THR A 178 4.29 -8.87 -9.53
CA THR A 178 5.34 -9.58 -8.79
C THR A 178 6.69 -8.92 -9.04
N PRO A 179 6.84 -7.59 -8.81
CA PRO A 179 8.14 -6.94 -8.97
C PRO A 179 9.17 -7.62 -8.05
N VAL A 180 10.41 -7.72 -8.50
CA VAL A 180 11.45 -8.45 -7.72
C VAL A 180 11.61 -7.83 -6.33
N ASP A 181 11.62 -6.51 -6.28
CA ASP A 181 11.59 -5.67 -5.09
C ASP A 181 10.82 -4.38 -5.39
N PHE A 182 10.71 -3.47 -4.41
CA PHE A 182 9.95 -2.23 -4.61
C PHE A 182 10.66 -1.22 -5.53
N GLN A 183 11.98 -1.31 -5.64
CA GLN A 183 12.84 -0.40 -6.40
C GLN A 183 12.66 -0.59 -7.90
N HIS A 184 12.45 -1.83 -8.34
CA HIS A 184 12.29 -2.18 -9.76
C HIS A 184 10.85 -2.05 -10.27
N ALA A 185 10.05 -1.17 -9.67
CA ALA A 185 8.68 -0.89 -10.09
C ALA A 185 8.49 0.59 -10.47
N ASP A 186 7.77 0.81 -11.57
CA ASP A 186 7.17 2.10 -11.86
C ASP A 186 6.01 2.38 -10.90
N ILE A 187 5.69 3.67 -10.71
CA ILE A 187 4.69 4.12 -9.73
C ILE A 187 3.75 5.13 -10.41
N PHE A 188 2.46 5.05 -10.09
CA PHE A 188 1.42 5.80 -10.77
C PHE A 188 0.44 6.41 -9.76
N SER A 189 0.04 7.65 -10.02
CA SER A 189 -0.90 8.36 -9.15
C SER A 189 -2.30 7.75 -9.11
N ILE A 190 -2.67 7.02 -10.17
CA ILE A 190 -4.00 6.51 -10.47
C ILE A 190 -5.02 7.63 -10.65
N ASN A 191 -5.27 8.39 -9.59
CA ASN A 191 -6.15 9.53 -9.59
C ASN A 191 -5.50 10.69 -10.35
N THR A 192 -6.37 11.50 -10.95
CA THR A 192 -6.01 12.79 -11.51
C THR A 192 -6.05 13.83 -10.40
N TYR A 193 -4.98 14.61 -10.28
CA TYR A 193 -4.86 15.74 -9.36
C TYR A 193 -5.01 17.06 -10.13
N LYS A 194 -4.99 18.18 -9.41
CA LYS A 194 -4.98 19.51 -9.98
C LYS A 194 -3.75 20.28 -9.52
N PHE A 195 -3.05 20.88 -10.45
CA PHE A 195 -2.03 21.89 -10.19
C PHE A 195 -2.68 23.26 -10.29
N THR A 196 -2.55 24.06 -9.24
CA THR A 196 -3.20 25.37 -9.12
C THR A 196 -2.20 26.50 -9.08
N LYS A 197 -2.62 27.68 -9.53
CA LYS A 197 -1.82 28.90 -9.52
C LYS A 197 -2.52 30.02 -8.76
N SER A 198 -1.73 30.97 -8.27
CA SER A 198 -2.23 32.13 -7.54
C SER A 198 -3.11 33.08 -8.37
N ASP A 199 -3.14 32.92 -9.70
CA ASP A 199 -3.87 33.78 -10.64
C ASP A 199 -5.29 33.27 -10.98
N GLY A 200 -5.70 32.09 -10.52
CA GLY A 200 -6.98 31.47 -10.91
C GLY A 200 -6.84 30.24 -11.77
N SER A 201 -5.74 30.15 -12.51
CA SER A 201 -5.55 29.09 -13.48
C SER A 201 -5.14 27.78 -12.83
N PHE A 202 -5.56 26.69 -13.45
CA PHE A 202 -5.21 25.35 -13.03
C PHE A 202 -5.05 24.42 -14.23
N THR A 203 -4.37 23.29 -14.01
CA THR A 203 -4.31 22.18 -14.96
C THR A 203 -4.56 20.86 -14.23
N TYR A 204 -5.14 19.89 -14.92
CA TYR A 204 -5.25 18.54 -14.38
C TYR A 204 -3.95 17.79 -14.65
N VAL A 205 -3.54 16.94 -13.70
CA VAL A 205 -2.29 16.19 -13.80
C VAL A 205 -2.43 14.74 -13.38
N LYS A 206 -1.72 13.86 -14.09
CA LYS A 206 -1.49 12.47 -13.67
C LYS A 206 0.00 12.25 -13.47
N ILE A 207 0.40 11.72 -12.33
CA ILE A 207 1.80 11.64 -11.93
C ILE A 207 2.33 10.23 -12.17
N HIS A 208 3.52 10.15 -12.75
CA HIS A 208 4.22 8.90 -13.08
C HIS A 208 5.64 8.99 -12.52
N LEU A 209 6.06 7.99 -11.76
CA LEU A 209 7.45 7.87 -11.33
C LEU A 209 8.05 6.66 -12.05
N LYS A 210 9.15 6.89 -12.77
CA LYS A 210 9.84 5.86 -13.53
C LYS A 210 11.08 5.42 -12.78
N THR A 211 11.17 4.12 -12.48
CA THR A 211 12.33 3.58 -11.77
C THR A 211 13.59 3.75 -12.62
N ASN A 212 14.67 4.24 -12.00
CA ASN A 212 15.99 4.28 -12.65
C ASN A 212 16.76 2.95 -12.52
N GLN A 213 16.20 1.94 -11.85
CA GLN A 213 16.80 0.60 -11.67
C GLN A 213 16.39 -0.36 -12.80
N GLY A 214 15.43 0.05 -13.63
CA GLY A 214 14.76 -0.77 -14.64
C GLY A 214 13.63 -1.59 -14.03
N VAL A 215 12.57 -1.82 -14.80
CA VAL A 215 11.44 -2.64 -14.35
C VAL A 215 11.84 -4.12 -14.40
N LYS A 216 11.70 -4.84 -13.28
CA LYS A 216 12.01 -6.28 -13.18
C LYS A 216 10.97 -6.99 -12.32
N ASN A 217 10.55 -8.15 -12.79
CA ASN A 217 9.51 -8.94 -12.15
C ASN A 217 9.90 -10.42 -12.05
N PHE A 218 9.40 -11.09 -11.04
CA PHE A 218 9.37 -12.54 -10.95
C PHE A 218 8.22 -13.10 -11.80
N THR A 219 8.43 -14.29 -12.36
CA THR A 219 7.35 -15.19 -12.72
C THR A 219 6.61 -15.67 -11.47
N GLN A 220 5.42 -16.27 -11.61
CA GLN A 220 4.66 -16.76 -10.46
C GLN A 220 5.39 -17.83 -9.63
N ASP A 221 6.13 -18.73 -10.29
CA ASP A 221 6.85 -19.80 -9.60
C ASP A 221 8.04 -19.26 -8.80
N GLU A 222 8.80 -18.32 -9.37
CA GLU A 222 9.87 -17.63 -8.67
C GLU A 222 9.35 -16.83 -7.47
N ALA A 223 8.23 -16.12 -7.67
CA ALA A 223 7.55 -15.37 -6.62
C ALA A 223 7.11 -16.27 -5.46
N ASN A 224 6.51 -17.44 -5.77
CA ASN A 224 6.08 -18.44 -4.80
C ASN A 224 7.27 -19.06 -4.05
N GLN A 225 8.33 -19.42 -4.78
CA GLN A 225 9.55 -19.96 -4.18
C GLN A 225 10.16 -18.93 -3.22
N LYS A 226 10.28 -17.67 -3.66
CA LYS A 226 10.85 -16.61 -2.83
C LYS A 226 10.00 -16.35 -1.59
N ALA A 227 8.66 -16.34 -1.72
CA ALA A 227 7.75 -16.16 -0.60
C ALA A 227 7.92 -17.25 0.49
N GLY A 228 8.25 -18.47 0.08
CA GLY A 228 8.50 -19.58 1.02
C GLY A 228 9.90 -19.57 1.64
N VAL A 229 10.91 -19.09 0.91
CA VAL A 229 12.31 -19.09 1.36
C VAL A 229 12.66 -17.86 2.20
N ASP A 230 12.21 -16.69 1.76
CA ASP A 230 12.50 -15.40 2.40
C ASP A 230 11.27 -14.48 2.26
N PRO A 231 10.30 -14.56 3.19
CA PRO A 231 9.08 -13.74 3.14
C PRO A 231 9.37 -12.24 3.31
N ASP A 232 10.56 -11.88 3.82
CA ASP A 232 11.01 -10.50 4.07
C ASP A 232 11.96 -9.96 2.98
N PHE A 233 11.99 -10.63 1.82
CA PHE A 233 12.98 -10.35 0.77
C PHE A 233 13.00 -8.88 0.30
N GLN A 234 11.85 -8.24 0.09
CA GLN A 234 11.80 -6.88 -0.46
C GLN A 234 12.19 -5.83 0.59
N THR A 235 11.83 -6.06 1.86
CA THR A 235 12.31 -5.28 3.01
C THR A 235 13.82 -5.36 3.11
N ARG A 236 14.38 -6.57 3.06
CA ARG A 236 15.82 -6.81 3.12
C ARG A 236 16.54 -6.12 1.97
N SER A 237 16.01 -6.26 0.75
CA SER A 237 16.58 -5.63 -0.45
C SER A 237 16.69 -4.12 -0.31
N LEU A 238 15.63 -3.44 0.14
CA LEU A 238 15.67 -1.99 0.38
C LEU A 238 16.69 -1.60 1.44
N TYR A 239 16.68 -2.31 2.57
CA TYR A 239 17.57 -2.03 3.67
C TYR A 239 19.04 -2.15 3.23
N GLU A 240 19.39 -3.26 2.59
CA GLU A 240 20.74 -3.56 2.13
C GLU A 240 21.19 -2.61 1.00
N ASP A 241 20.31 -2.23 0.07
CA ASP A 241 20.66 -1.24 -0.96
C ASP A 241 21.05 0.11 -0.33
N ILE A 242 20.28 0.57 0.66
CA ILE A 242 20.58 1.84 1.34
C ILE A 242 21.85 1.75 2.21
N GLU A 243 22.03 0.67 2.99
CA GLU A 243 23.25 0.45 3.78
C GLU A 243 24.51 0.42 2.89
N ASN A 244 24.38 -0.16 1.70
CA ASN A 244 25.48 -0.25 0.73
C ASN A 244 25.60 0.99 -0.17
N GLN A 245 24.92 2.10 0.14
CA GLN A 245 24.93 3.35 -0.62
C GLN A 245 24.48 3.21 -2.09
N LYS A 246 23.69 2.17 -2.40
CA LYS A 246 23.03 1.95 -3.69
C LYS A 246 21.64 2.57 -3.67
N TYR A 247 21.59 3.89 -3.55
CA TYR A 247 20.34 4.62 -3.33
C TYR A 247 19.36 4.45 -4.51
N PRO A 248 18.17 3.85 -4.28
CA PRO A 248 17.18 3.73 -5.32
C PRO A 248 16.58 5.11 -5.65
N THR A 249 16.31 5.29 -6.94
CA THR A 249 15.87 6.57 -7.50
C THR A 249 14.75 6.39 -8.52
N TRP A 250 13.87 7.38 -8.58
CA TRP A 250 12.81 7.47 -9.58
C TRP A 250 12.75 8.87 -10.19
N ASP A 251 12.65 8.94 -11.50
CA ASP A 251 12.34 10.18 -12.20
C ASP A 251 10.84 10.44 -12.15
N VAL A 252 10.45 11.67 -11.80
CA VAL A 252 9.05 12.08 -11.60
C VAL A 252 8.56 12.89 -12.79
N PHE A 253 7.42 12.46 -13.35
CA PHE A 253 6.79 13.04 -14.52
C PHE A 253 5.33 13.38 -14.26
N ALA A 254 4.82 14.37 -14.99
CA ALA A 254 3.40 14.70 -15.06
C ALA A 254 2.90 14.56 -16.49
N GLN A 255 1.72 13.97 -16.67
CA GLN A 255 0.87 14.24 -17.83
C GLN A 255 0.06 15.48 -17.52
N ILE A 256 0.27 16.56 -18.27
CA ILE A 256 -0.47 17.82 -18.11
C ILE A 256 -1.69 17.79 -19.03
N ILE A 257 -2.85 18.00 -18.44
CA ILE A 257 -4.15 17.92 -19.10
C ILE A 257 -4.82 19.29 -18.96
N ASP A 258 -4.94 19.98 -20.08
CA ASP A 258 -5.64 21.27 -20.16
C ASP A 258 -7.13 21.10 -19.79
N PRO A 259 -7.71 22.00 -18.96
CA PRO A 259 -9.11 21.88 -18.54
C PRO A 259 -10.12 21.86 -19.70
N VAL A 260 -9.92 22.68 -20.75
CA VAL A 260 -10.80 22.72 -21.92
C VAL A 260 -10.71 21.42 -22.72
N LYS A 261 -9.50 20.87 -22.84
CA LYS A 261 -9.31 19.54 -23.44
C LYS A 261 -9.98 18.45 -22.59
N ALA A 262 -9.88 18.52 -21.26
CA ALA A 262 -10.46 17.54 -20.35
C ALA A 262 -11.99 17.45 -20.47
N GLU A 263 -12.68 18.60 -20.56
CA GLU A 263 -14.14 18.67 -20.71
C GLU A 263 -14.67 17.94 -21.95
N ASN A 264 -13.87 17.93 -23.02
CA ASN A 264 -14.25 17.37 -24.31
C ASN A 264 -13.56 16.04 -24.62
N TYR A 265 -12.81 15.48 -23.66
CA TYR A 265 -12.04 14.27 -23.88
C TYR A 265 -12.94 13.03 -23.80
N HIS A 266 -12.75 12.10 -24.75
CA HIS A 266 -13.60 10.91 -24.88
C HIS A 266 -13.46 9.89 -23.74
N ILE A 267 -12.39 9.99 -22.94
CA ILE A 267 -12.22 9.23 -21.69
C ILE A 267 -12.42 10.21 -20.54
N ASN A 268 -13.28 9.85 -19.58
CA ASN A 268 -13.41 10.61 -18.36
C ASN A 268 -12.06 10.66 -17.62
N ILE A 269 -11.48 11.85 -17.47
CA ILE A 269 -10.18 12.02 -16.81
C ILE A 269 -10.21 11.68 -15.32
N PHE A 270 -11.40 11.57 -14.75
CA PHE A 270 -11.65 11.23 -13.35
C PHE A 270 -12.05 9.75 -13.14
N ASP A 271 -12.03 8.93 -14.19
CA ASP A 271 -12.23 7.48 -14.08
C ASP A 271 -10.90 6.79 -13.73
N ALA A 272 -10.77 6.40 -12.46
CA ALA A 272 -9.60 5.71 -11.93
C ALA A 272 -9.28 4.36 -12.60
N THR A 273 -10.20 3.80 -13.41
CA THR A 273 -9.99 2.56 -14.17
C THR A 273 -9.33 2.80 -15.54
N LYS A 274 -9.00 4.05 -15.89
CA LYS A 274 -8.50 4.44 -17.22
C LYS A 274 -7.09 5.04 -17.19
N THR A 275 -6.35 4.83 -18.27
CA THR A 275 -5.06 5.49 -18.57
C THR A 275 -5.19 6.49 -19.71
N PHE A 276 -4.18 7.34 -19.91
CA PHE A 276 -4.13 8.31 -21.01
C PHE A 276 -2.93 8.03 -21.91
N PRO A 277 -3.11 7.96 -23.24
CA PRO A 277 -2.01 7.71 -24.17
C PRO A 277 -0.91 8.76 -24.08
N PHE A 278 0.36 8.33 -24.02
CA PHE A 278 1.51 9.25 -23.98
C PHE A 278 1.68 10.05 -25.29
N SER A 279 1.12 9.57 -26.40
CA SER A 279 1.09 10.32 -27.67
C SER A 279 0.19 11.55 -27.61
N GLU A 280 -0.82 11.56 -26.74
CA GLU A 280 -1.78 12.66 -26.60
C GLU A 280 -1.52 13.53 -25.37
N PHE A 281 -0.96 12.92 -24.33
CA PHE A 281 -0.56 13.56 -23.09
C PHE A 281 0.86 13.09 -22.74
N PRO A 282 1.89 13.73 -23.32
CA PRO A 282 3.28 13.30 -23.12
C PRO A 282 3.73 13.50 -21.67
N LEU A 283 4.70 12.67 -21.26
CA LEU A 283 5.33 12.79 -19.95
C LEU A 283 6.26 14.00 -19.93
N ARG A 284 6.01 14.95 -19.03
CA ARG A 284 6.91 16.06 -18.72
C ARG A 284 7.64 15.76 -17.41
N LYS A 285 8.97 15.61 -17.47
CA LYS A 285 9.79 15.44 -16.27
C LYS A 285 9.78 16.73 -15.46
N PHE A 286 9.77 16.62 -14.13
CA PHE A 286 9.90 17.78 -13.24
C PHE A 286 10.64 17.50 -11.93
N GLY A 287 10.92 16.25 -11.62
CA GLY A 287 11.68 15.94 -10.42
C GLY A 287 12.29 14.56 -10.39
N LYS A 288 12.92 14.26 -9.26
CA LYS A 288 13.54 12.99 -8.94
C LYS A 288 13.41 12.68 -7.46
N ILE A 289 13.10 11.43 -7.11
CA ILE A 289 13.14 10.92 -5.75
C ILE A 289 14.42 10.11 -5.56
N THR A 290 15.10 10.30 -4.42
CA THR A 290 16.23 9.48 -3.97
C THR A 290 16.00 9.03 -2.54
N LEU A 291 16.04 7.72 -2.28
CA LEU A 291 15.99 7.18 -0.91
C LEU A 291 17.41 6.87 -0.43
N ASN A 292 17.81 7.47 0.69
CA ASN A 292 19.21 7.50 1.10
C ASN A 292 19.45 7.15 2.57
N ARG A 293 18.39 6.86 3.35
CA ARG A 293 18.54 6.54 4.77
C ARG A 293 17.47 5.57 5.24
N ASN A 294 17.90 4.50 5.93
CA ASN A 294 17.01 3.55 6.56
C ASN A 294 16.29 4.18 7.77
N VAL A 295 15.18 3.57 8.19
CA VAL A 295 14.54 3.93 9.46
C VAL A 295 15.43 3.51 10.63
N ASP A 296 15.49 4.34 11.67
CA ASP A 296 16.19 4.04 12.92
C ASP A 296 15.36 3.07 13.77
N ASN A 297 14.03 3.20 13.73
CA ASN A 297 13.11 2.28 14.41
C ASN A 297 11.88 1.98 13.56
N PHE A 298 11.75 0.70 13.18
CA PHE A 298 10.62 0.21 12.38
C PHE A 298 9.25 0.56 12.98
N PHE A 299 9.05 0.40 14.29
CA PHE A 299 7.75 0.68 14.88
C PHE A 299 7.44 2.18 14.92
N ALA A 300 8.37 2.98 15.43
CA ALA A 300 8.18 4.41 15.65
C ALA A 300 8.08 5.23 14.35
N GLU A 301 8.71 4.76 13.28
CA GLU A 301 8.71 5.46 12.00
C GLU A 301 7.79 4.77 11.00
N GLN A 302 8.07 3.51 10.66
CA GLN A 302 7.27 2.81 9.67
C GLN A 302 5.87 2.46 10.18
N GLU A 303 5.75 1.74 11.30
CA GLU A 303 4.44 1.27 11.74
C GLU A 303 3.57 2.46 12.13
N GLN A 304 4.12 3.44 12.83
CA GLN A 304 3.39 4.65 13.25
C GLN A 304 3.19 5.72 12.17
N SER A 305 3.78 5.59 10.97
CA SER A 305 3.52 6.51 9.87
C SER A 305 2.05 6.52 9.43
N ALA A 306 1.52 7.72 9.19
CA ALA A 306 0.17 7.98 8.76
C ALA A 306 0.19 8.84 7.50
N PHE A 307 -0.49 8.36 6.46
CA PHE A 307 -0.61 9.05 5.17
C PHE A 307 -2.06 9.40 4.90
N SER A 308 -2.31 10.54 4.25
CA SER A 308 -3.65 10.96 3.82
C SER A 308 -3.58 11.76 2.53
N PRO A 309 -4.42 11.47 1.51
CA PRO A 309 -4.45 12.30 0.29
C PRO A 309 -4.94 13.73 0.55
N THR A 310 -5.46 14.02 1.75
CA THR A 310 -5.84 15.37 2.19
C THR A 310 -4.69 16.15 2.82
N ASN A 311 -3.52 15.54 3.02
CA ASN A 311 -2.30 16.28 3.33
C ASN A 311 -1.82 16.93 2.03
N LEU A 312 -2.25 18.17 1.84
CA LEU A 312 -2.05 18.99 0.65
C LEU A 312 -1.34 20.29 1.01
N VAL A 313 -0.76 20.92 -0.01
CA VAL A 313 -0.12 22.22 0.08
C VAL A 313 -0.66 23.13 -1.03
N PRO A 314 -0.62 24.46 -0.88
CA PRO A 314 -0.97 25.38 -1.96
C PRO A 314 -0.30 25.00 -3.28
N GLY A 315 -1.03 25.09 -4.39
CA GLY A 315 -0.55 24.65 -5.71
C GLY A 315 -0.80 23.17 -6.05
N TRP A 316 -1.29 22.36 -5.10
CA TRP A 316 -1.69 20.96 -5.32
C TRP A 316 -3.07 20.68 -4.72
N ALA A 317 -4.03 20.28 -5.55
CA ALA A 317 -5.42 20.07 -5.14
C ALA A 317 -6.00 18.72 -5.60
N LEU A 318 -7.08 18.31 -4.94
CA LEU A 318 -7.90 17.17 -5.35
C LEU A 318 -8.75 17.52 -6.57
N THR A 319 -9.37 16.50 -7.15
CA THR A 319 -10.32 16.63 -8.25
C THR A 319 -11.65 15.97 -7.89
N PRO A 320 -12.71 16.17 -8.69
CA PRO A 320 -13.99 15.47 -8.53
C PRO A 320 -13.96 13.95 -8.75
N ASP A 321 -12.79 13.33 -8.92
CA ASP A 321 -12.63 11.87 -9.03
C ASP A 321 -13.30 11.15 -7.85
N PRO A 322 -14.33 10.30 -8.10
CA PRO A 322 -15.08 9.65 -7.02
C PRO A 322 -14.20 8.82 -6.08
N ILE A 323 -13.10 8.26 -6.59
CA ILE A 323 -12.17 7.47 -5.80
C ILE A 323 -11.33 8.39 -4.90
N ILE A 324 -10.74 9.47 -5.41
CA ILE A 324 -9.95 10.37 -4.55
C ILE A 324 -10.83 11.06 -3.49
N GLN A 325 -12.08 11.40 -3.84
CA GLN A 325 -13.06 11.96 -2.90
C GLN A 325 -13.40 10.98 -1.78
N THR A 326 -13.60 9.70 -2.11
CA THR A 326 -13.83 8.65 -1.09
C THR A 326 -12.60 8.46 -0.20
N ARG A 327 -11.41 8.47 -0.80
CA ARG A 327 -10.14 8.37 -0.08
C ARG A 327 -9.92 9.57 0.86
N ALA A 328 -10.39 10.76 0.52
CA ALA A 328 -10.21 11.95 1.36
C ALA A 328 -10.75 11.79 2.79
N LEU A 329 -11.84 11.04 2.97
CA LEU A 329 -12.38 10.69 4.28
C LEU A 329 -11.59 9.53 4.94
N ALA A 330 -11.44 8.43 4.21
CA ALA A 330 -11.09 7.13 4.79
C ALA A 330 -9.73 7.11 5.51
N TYR A 331 -8.73 7.84 5.00
CA TYR A 331 -7.37 7.75 5.50
C TYR A 331 -7.21 8.38 6.87
N ALA A 332 -7.59 9.64 7.06
CA ALA A 332 -7.46 10.28 8.37
C ALA A 332 -8.36 9.59 9.41
N ASP A 333 -9.53 9.09 9.02
CA ASP A 333 -10.42 8.35 9.91
C ASP A 333 -9.80 7.03 10.40
N THR A 334 -9.27 6.20 9.50
CA THR A 334 -8.64 4.93 9.91
C THR A 334 -7.41 5.14 10.80
N GLN A 335 -6.65 6.23 10.64
CA GLN A 335 -5.52 6.53 11.54
C GLN A 335 -5.97 6.90 12.95
N ARG A 336 -7.14 7.54 13.11
CA ARG A 336 -7.69 7.81 14.45
C ARG A 336 -8.02 6.52 15.20
N TYR A 337 -8.50 5.50 14.49
CA TYR A 337 -8.70 4.17 15.07
C TYR A 337 -7.38 3.48 15.40
N ARG A 338 -6.40 3.57 14.50
CA ARG A 338 -5.14 2.82 14.61
C ARG A 338 -4.14 3.40 15.63
N LEU A 339 -3.99 4.73 15.63
CA LEU A 339 -2.95 5.46 16.35
C LEU A 339 -3.51 6.41 17.42
N GLY A 340 -4.82 6.67 17.41
CA GLY A 340 -5.48 7.62 18.30
C GLY A 340 -5.63 9.02 17.71
N ALA A 341 -6.39 9.87 18.40
CA ALA A 341 -6.77 11.20 17.92
C ALA A 341 -5.57 12.14 17.65
N ASN A 342 -4.46 11.94 18.35
CA ASN A 342 -3.27 12.79 18.30
C ASN A 342 -2.13 12.21 17.44
N PHE A 343 -2.42 11.29 16.52
CA PHE A 343 -1.41 10.63 15.68
C PHE A 343 -0.51 11.60 14.89
N VAL A 344 -1.01 12.80 14.58
CA VAL A 344 -0.27 13.88 13.90
C VAL A 344 0.87 14.46 14.75
N GLN A 345 0.87 14.22 16.06
CA GLN A 345 1.93 14.64 16.98
C GLN A 345 3.11 13.65 17.00
N LEU A 346 2.94 12.44 16.46
CA LEU A 346 4.01 11.45 16.38
C LEU A 346 5.14 11.98 15.47
N PRO A 347 6.43 11.79 15.83
CA PRO A 347 7.55 12.42 15.13
C PRO A 347 7.56 12.21 13.62
N VAL A 348 7.25 11.00 13.14
CA VAL A 348 7.22 10.67 11.69
C VAL A 348 6.05 11.34 10.94
N ASN A 349 5.01 11.79 11.65
CA ASN A 349 3.83 12.42 11.06
C ASN A 349 3.81 13.94 11.20
N ALA A 350 4.58 14.47 12.15
CA ALA A 350 4.56 15.89 12.48
C ALA A 350 5.18 16.72 11.33
N PRO A 351 4.55 17.84 10.94
CA PRO A 351 5.17 18.75 9.99
C PRO A 351 6.39 19.44 10.63
N TYR A 352 7.41 19.77 9.82
CA TYR A 352 8.60 20.49 10.30
C TYR A 352 8.24 21.87 10.87
N LYS A 353 7.34 22.59 10.20
CA LYS A 353 6.74 23.81 10.76
C LYS A 353 5.47 23.45 11.52
N LYS A 354 5.47 23.72 12.82
CA LYS A 354 4.28 23.52 13.66
C LYS A 354 3.27 24.63 13.40
N PRO A 355 2.09 24.35 12.82
CA PRO A 355 1.09 25.38 12.55
C PRO A 355 0.48 25.89 13.86
N PHE A 356 0.11 27.17 13.89
CA PHE A 356 -0.67 27.72 15.00
C PHE A 356 -2.15 27.38 14.81
N THR A 357 -2.60 26.29 15.44
CA THR A 357 -3.98 25.79 15.36
C THR A 357 -4.64 25.74 16.74
N PRO A 358 -5.10 26.89 17.29
CA PRO A 358 -5.63 26.95 18.65
C PRO A 358 -6.95 26.15 18.84
N LEU A 359 -7.57 25.70 17.76
CA LEU A 359 -8.83 24.94 17.81
C LEU A 359 -8.64 23.43 18.04
N ILE A 360 -7.42 22.92 17.87
CA ILE A 360 -7.10 21.50 18.10
C ILE A 360 -6.53 21.37 19.51
N ARG A 361 -7.25 20.67 20.38
CA ARG A 361 -6.93 20.50 21.80
C ARG A 361 -7.20 19.08 22.29
N ASP A 362 -6.51 18.70 23.36
CA ASP A 362 -6.77 17.52 24.18
C ASP A 362 -6.76 16.21 23.37
N GLY A 363 -7.48 15.19 23.87
CA GLY A 363 -7.45 13.84 23.33
C GLY A 363 -6.36 12.97 23.96
N ALA A 364 -6.56 11.66 23.87
CA ALA A 364 -5.63 10.68 24.43
C ALA A 364 -4.20 10.88 23.90
N ALA A 365 -3.22 10.71 24.79
CA ALA A 365 -1.79 10.80 24.49
C ALA A 365 -1.34 12.11 23.80
N THR A 366 -1.94 13.25 24.18
CA THR A 366 -1.41 14.57 23.80
C THR A 366 -0.04 14.80 24.44
N ILE A 367 0.98 15.15 23.64
CA ILE A 367 2.38 15.27 24.10
C ILE A 367 3.04 16.61 23.72
N ASN A 368 2.37 17.47 22.96
CA ASN A 368 2.93 18.71 22.42
C ASN A 368 2.73 19.95 23.31
N GLY A 369 2.30 19.78 24.56
CA GLY A 369 1.98 20.88 25.48
C GLY A 369 0.64 21.59 25.22
N ASN A 370 -0.12 21.16 24.21
CA ASN A 370 -1.52 21.55 23.96
C ASN A 370 -1.76 23.07 23.87
N PHE A 371 -0.75 23.83 23.41
CA PHE A 371 -0.72 25.30 23.36
C PHE A 371 -0.90 26.01 24.72
N GLY A 372 -0.66 25.33 25.84
CA GLY A 372 -0.71 25.92 27.19
C GLY A 372 -2.02 26.65 27.49
N GLY A 373 -1.94 27.86 28.06
CA GLY A 373 -3.10 28.69 28.40
C GLY A 373 -3.70 29.51 27.23
N THR A 374 -3.33 29.22 25.99
CA THR A 374 -3.83 29.96 24.81
C THR A 374 -5.33 29.72 24.62
N GLN A 375 -6.11 30.79 24.43
CA GLN A 375 -7.55 30.67 24.13
C GLN A 375 -7.79 29.73 22.94
N ASN A 376 -8.73 28.81 23.10
CA ASN A 376 -8.95 27.68 22.18
C ASN A 376 -10.11 27.89 21.20
N TYR A 377 -10.49 29.15 20.94
CA TYR A 377 -11.56 29.54 20.03
C TYR A 377 -11.10 30.71 19.16
N PHE A 378 -11.66 30.82 17.95
CA PHE A 378 -11.38 31.88 16.98
C PHE A 378 -12.69 32.49 16.47
N PRO A 379 -12.78 33.82 16.26
CA PRO A 379 -11.77 34.83 16.60
C PRO A 379 -11.67 35.05 18.12
N SER A 380 -10.56 35.63 18.58
CA SER A 380 -10.33 35.95 20.00
C SER A 380 -9.65 37.31 20.15
N SER A 381 -10.00 38.08 21.18
CA SER A 381 -9.35 39.35 21.52
C SER A 381 -7.98 39.19 22.17
N PHE A 382 -7.61 37.96 22.58
CA PHE A 382 -6.36 37.66 23.28
C PHE A 382 -5.18 37.39 22.35
N TYR A 383 -5.43 37.20 21.05
CA TYR A 383 -4.40 37.06 20.05
C TYR A 383 -4.88 37.60 18.70
N ASN A 384 -3.99 38.23 17.94
CA ASN A 384 -4.29 38.78 16.62
C ASN A 384 -3.72 37.88 15.54
N VAL A 385 -4.51 36.92 15.06
CA VAL A 385 -4.15 36.10 13.89
C VAL A 385 -4.86 36.69 12.68
N GLY A 386 -4.09 37.36 11.81
CA GLY A 386 -4.58 37.91 10.56
C GLY A 386 -4.86 36.84 9.51
N ALA A 387 -5.56 37.22 8.43
CA ALA A 387 -5.74 36.35 7.28
C ALA A 387 -4.38 36.09 6.59
N ALA A 388 -4.09 34.81 6.31
CA ALA A 388 -2.89 34.42 5.59
C ALA A 388 -3.08 34.59 4.07
N THR A 389 -3.20 35.84 3.64
CA THR A 389 -3.51 36.22 2.25
C THR A 389 -2.49 35.71 1.22
N GLN A 390 -1.25 35.42 1.64
CA GLN A 390 -0.24 34.77 0.80
C GLN A 390 -0.62 33.34 0.37
N TYR A 391 -1.57 32.71 1.06
CA TYR A 391 -2.12 31.40 0.71
C TYR A 391 -3.53 31.49 0.11
N ALA A 392 -4.03 32.70 -0.16
CA ALA A 392 -5.33 32.87 -0.79
C ALA A 392 -5.36 32.10 -2.11
N GLN A 393 -6.29 31.17 -2.22
CA GLN A 393 -6.58 30.49 -3.47
C GLN A 393 -7.79 31.18 -4.12
N PRO A 394 -7.76 31.35 -5.44
CA PRO A 394 -8.92 31.84 -6.20
C PRO A 394 -10.06 30.82 -6.12
N ASP A 395 -11.29 31.28 -6.35
CA ASP A 395 -12.43 30.39 -6.52
C ASP A 395 -12.30 29.67 -7.87
N GLU A 396 -12.09 28.34 -7.87
CA GLU A 396 -11.73 27.59 -9.08
C GLU A 396 -12.89 26.81 -9.72
N GLU A 397 -13.81 26.25 -8.92
CA GLU A 397 -14.80 25.28 -9.39
C GLU A 397 -16.22 25.85 -9.37
N GLN A 398 -16.91 25.74 -10.51
CA GLN A 398 -18.33 26.04 -10.62
C GLN A 398 -19.09 24.74 -10.87
N PHE A 399 -19.97 24.37 -9.92
CA PHE A 399 -20.83 23.21 -10.05
C PHE A 399 -22.24 23.63 -10.47
N GLN A 400 -22.74 23.05 -11.55
CA GLN A 400 -24.14 23.16 -11.97
C GLN A 400 -24.69 21.75 -12.20
N GLY A 401 -25.81 21.41 -11.57
CA GLY A 401 -26.45 20.12 -11.78
C GLY A 401 -27.47 19.74 -10.73
N THR A 402 -28.04 18.55 -10.90
CA THR A 402 -28.97 17.92 -9.96
C THR A 402 -28.20 16.90 -9.12
N VAL A 403 -28.40 16.91 -7.81
CA VAL A 403 -27.86 15.86 -6.92
C VAL A 403 -28.61 14.56 -7.19
N VAL A 404 -27.88 13.50 -7.53
CA VAL A 404 -28.43 12.18 -7.88
C VAL A 404 -27.67 11.05 -7.20
N ASN A 405 -28.33 9.90 -7.02
CA ASN A 405 -27.65 8.65 -6.72
C ASN A 405 -27.27 7.99 -8.05
N PHE A 406 -25.98 7.97 -8.35
CA PHE A 406 -25.45 7.43 -9.61
C PHE A 406 -24.58 6.19 -9.34
N GLU A 407 -24.75 5.16 -10.16
CA GLU A 407 -23.90 3.98 -10.19
C GLU A 407 -23.38 3.80 -11.63
N SER A 408 -22.06 3.70 -11.79
CA SER A 408 -21.46 3.53 -13.11
C SER A 408 -21.81 2.18 -13.71
N GLN A 409 -22.05 2.16 -15.02
CA GLN A 409 -22.31 0.94 -15.78
C GLN A 409 -21.08 0.52 -16.60
N VAL A 410 -20.90 -0.78 -16.77
CA VAL A 410 -19.86 -1.33 -17.65
C VAL A 410 -20.29 -1.18 -19.10
N VAL A 411 -19.40 -0.67 -19.94
CA VAL A 411 -19.62 -0.44 -21.38
C VAL A 411 -18.47 -1.02 -22.21
N ASP A 412 -18.65 -1.15 -23.53
CA ASP A 412 -17.62 -1.71 -24.42
C ASP A 412 -16.27 -0.98 -24.34
N ALA A 413 -16.30 0.33 -24.05
CA ALA A 413 -15.09 1.14 -23.85
C ALA A 413 -14.20 0.63 -22.71
N ASP A 414 -14.75 -0.12 -21.74
CA ASP A 414 -13.99 -0.68 -20.62
C ASP A 414 -13.03 -1.79 -21.05
N TYR A 415 -13.27 -2.42 -22.20
CA TYR A 415 -12.44 -3.51 -22.73
C TYR A 415 -11.38 -3.04 -23.73
N VAL A 416 -11.44 -1.77 -24.17
CA VAL A 416 -10.51 -1.22 -25.18
C VAL A 416 -9.08 -1.14 -24.66
N GLN A 417 -8.85 -0.52 -23.49
CA GLN A 417 -7.51 -0.40 -22.91
C GLN A 417 -6.91 -1.76 -22.47
N PRO A 418 -7.67 -2.65 -21.79
CA PRO A 418 -7.22 -4.02 -21.55
C PRO A 418 -6.79 -4.77 -22.83
N ARG A 419 -7.52 -4.57 -23.94
CA ARG A 419 -7.18 -5.18 -25.23
C ARG A 419 -5.89 -4.62 -25.79
N ILE A 420 -5.70 -3.30 -25.74
CA ILE A 420 -4.45 -2.66 -26.14
C ILE A 420 -3.28 -3.19 -25.31
N PHE A 421 -3.47 -3.33 -24.00
CA PHE A 421 -2.45 -3.89 -23.12
C PHE A 421 -2.10 -5.34 -23.49
N TRP A 422 -3.11 -6.17 -23.78
CA TRP A 422 -2.91 -7.55 -24.25
C TRP A 422 -2.19 -7.63 -25.60
N GLU A 423 -2.68 -6.89 -26.60
CA GLU A 423 -2.27 -7.02 -28.01
C GLU A 423 -1.00 -6.26 -28.36
N LYS A 424 -0.66 -5.21 -27.60
CA LYS A 424 0.53 -4.38 -27.86
C LYS A 424 1.55 -4.52 -26.75
N THR A 425 1.16 -4.29 -25.50
CA THR A 425 2.13 -4.25 -24.40
C THR A 425 2.66 -5.64 -24.03
N LEU A 426 1.78 -6.61 -23.74
CA LEU A 426 2.21 -7.96 -23.37
C LEU A 426 2.72 -8.76 -24.56
N ALA A 427 2.28 -8.44 -25.78
CA ALA A 427 2.74 -9.11 -27.00
C ALA A 427 4.18 -8.72 -27.39
N GLU A 428 4.63 -7.52 -27.03
CA GLU A 428 6.00 -7.04 -27.28
C GLU A 428 7.06 -7.75 -26.42
N GLU A 429 6.67 -8.27 -25.26
CA GLU A 429 7.56 -8.94 -24.32
C GLU A 429 7.36 -10.47 -24.38
N PRO A 430 8.34 -11.26 -24.87
CA PRO A 430 8.20 -12.71 -25.03
C PRO A 430 7.76 -13.42 -23.75
N GLY A 431 6.74 -14.28 -23.87
CA GLY A 431 6.23 -15.10 -22.76
C GLY A 431 5.26 -14.39 -21.80
N GLN A 432 5.14 -13.06 -21.84
CA GLN A 432 4.27 -12.32 -20.91
C GLN A 432 2.77 -12.64 -21.11
N GLN A 433 2.33 -12.86 -22.34
CA GLN A 433 0.98 -13.32 -22.63
C GLN A 433 0.69 -14.72 -22.06
N ASP A 434 1.67 -15.64 -22.15
CA ASP A 434 1.56 -17.00 -21.64
C ASP A 434 1.54 -17.02 -20.10
N ASN A 435 2.39 -16.20 -19.48
CA ASN A 435 2.41 -16.01 -18.03
C ASN A 435 1.06 -15.49 -17.54
N LEU A 436 0.48 -14.47 -18.19
CA LEU A 436 -0.85 -13.98 -17.81
C LEU A 436 -1.91 -15.08 -17.84
N ILE A 437 -1.95 -15.89 -18.91
CA ILE A 437 -2.89 -17.01 -19.03
C ILE A 437 -2.66 -18.03 -17.91
N SER A 438 -1.41 -18.42 -17.68
CA SER A 438 -1.04 -19.38 -16.63
C SER A 438 -1.42 -18.88 -15.24
N ASN A 439 -1.19 -17.59 -14.96
CA ASN A 439 -1.49 -16.97 -13.68
C ASN A 439 -3.01 -16.93 -13.42
N VAL A 440 -3.80 -16.50 -14.42
CA VAL A 440 -5.26 -16.51 -14.31
C VAL A 440 -5.78 -17.94 -14.14
N ALA A 441 -5.32 -18.88 -14.99
CA ALA A 441 -5.77 -20.26 -14.96
C ALA A 441 -5.40 -20.97 -13.66
N GLY A 442 -4.18 -20.75 -13.15
CA GLY A 442 -3.71 -21.26 -11.87
C GLY A 442 -4.59 -20.80 -10.71
N HIS A 443 -4.90 -19.49 -10.65
CA HIS A 443 -5.77 -18.94 -9.62
C HIS A 443 -7.21 -19.45 -9.74
N LEU A 444 -7.75 -19.49 -10.97
CA LEU A 444 -9.12 -19.92 -11.27
C LEU A 444 -9.33 -21.44 -11.12
N SER A 445 -8.27 -22.25 -11.24
CA SER A 445 -8.35 -23.71 -11.09
C SER A 445 -8.81 -24.17 -9.69
N SER A 446 -8.69 -23.30 -8.68
CA SER A 446 -9.19 -23.55 -7.32
C SER A 446 -10.70 -23.25 -7.17
N VAL A 447 -11.35 -22.68 -8.19
CA VAL A 447 -12.77 -22.34 -8.18
C VAL A 447 -13.60 -23.56 -8.58
N THR A 448 -13.81 -24.46 -7.63
CA THR A 448 -14.57 -25.72 -7.79
C THR A 448 -15.77 -25.79 -6.84
N GLY A 449 -16.55 -26.86 -6.91
CA GLY A 449 -17.77 -27.06 -6.09
C GLY A 449 -18.92 -26.14 -6.49
N ASP A 450 -19.83 -25.87 -5.54
CA ASP A 450 -21.04 -25.08 -5.77
C ASP A 450 -20.73 -23.71 -6.40
N MET A 451 -21.48 -23.35 -7.44
CA MET A 451 -21.28 -22.13 -8.25
C MET A 451 -19.92 -22.04 -8.98
N GLY A 452 -19.02 -23.01 -8.82
CA GLY A 452 -17.67 -22.95 -9.37
C GLY A 452 -17.67 -22.86 -10.90
N LEU A 453 -18.42 -23.74 -11.57
CA LEU A 453 -18.53 -23.73 -13.03
C LEU A 453 -19.10 -22.41 -13.56
N GLN A 454 -20.15 -21.87 -12.92
CA GLN A 454 -20.80 -20.62 -13.30
C GLN A 454 -19.83 -19.45 -13.21
N VAL A 455 -19.08 -19.36 -12.11
CA VAL A 455 -18.05 -18.32 -11.93
C VAL A 455 -16.97 -18.45 -13.00
N ARG A 456 -16.46 -19.66 -13.27
CA ARG A 456 -15.45 -19.88 -14.32
C ARG A 456 -15.94 -19.47 -15.70
N GLN A 457 -17.15 -19.85 -16.08
CA GLN A 457 -17.77 -19.46 -17.36
C GLN A 457 -17.90 -17.93 -17.49
N ALA A 458 -18.30 -17.25 -16.41
CA ALA A 458 -18.39 -15.79 -16.39
C ALA A 458 -17.01 -15.13 -16.54
N VAL A 459 -15.96 -15.71 -15.94
CA VAL A 459 -14.58 -15.25 -16.12
C VAL A 459 -14.13 -15.42 -17.57
N TYR A 460 -14.35 -16.58 -18.20
CA TYR A 460 -13.99 -16.81 -19.60
C TYR A 460 -14.70 -15.83 -20.53
N ALA A 461 -15.98 -15.56 -20.29
CA ALA A 461 -16.75 -14.57 -21.05
C ALA A 461 -16.20 -13.14 -20.86
N MET A 462 -15.84 -12.75 -19.63
CA MET A 462 -15.26 -11.44 -19.33
C MET A 462 -13.93 -11.23 -20.07
N PHE A 463 -13.00 -12.19 -20.00
CA PHE A 463 -11.74 -12.11 -20.76
C PHE A 463 -11.95 -12.23 -22.27
N GLY A 464 -12.99 -12.95 -22.71
CA GLY A 464 -13.39 -13.03 -24.13
C GLY A 464 -13.80 -11.68 -24.72
N LYS A 465 -14.38 -10.77 -23.92
CA LYS A 465 -14.67 -9.37 -24.33
C LYS A 465 -13.39 -8.55 -24.54
N VAL A 466 -12.33 -8.84 -23.78
CA VAL A 466 -11.00 -8.25 -24.01
C VAL A 466 -10.44 -8.77 -25.33
N ASN A 467 -10.35 -10.09 -25.49
CA ASN A 467 -9.94 -10.74 -26.73
C ASN A 467 -10.45 -12.19 -26.73
N SER A 468 -11.04 -12.65 -27.83
CA SER A 468 -11.67 -13.98 -27.90
C SER A 468 -10.68 -15.13 -27.74
N ASP A 469 -9.44 -14.98 -28.24
CA ASP A 469 -8.40 -15.98 -28.08
C ASP A 469 -7.92 -16.04 -26.61
N LEU A 470 -7.74 -14.88 -25.97
CA LEU A 470 -7.39 -14.79 -24.55
C LEU A 470 -8.40 -15.56 -23.68
N GLY A 471 -9.70 -15.31 -23.83
CA GLY A 471 -10.74 -16.00 -23.07
C GLY A 471 -10.70 -17.52 -23.27
N LYS A 472 -10.55 -17.98 -24.51
CA LYS A 472 -10.49 -19.40 -24.86
C LYS A 472 -9.24 -20.10 -24.32
N ARG A 473 -8.09 -19.42 -24.33
CA ARG A 473 -6.84 -19.95 -23.80
C ARG A 473 -6.87 -20.08 -22.28
N ILE A 474 -7.46 -19.10 -21.59
CA ILE A 474 -7.73 -19.18 -20.14
C ILE A 474 -8.65 -20.35 -19.83
N GLU A 475 -9.75 -20.51 -20.57
CA GLU A 475 -10.68 -21.64 -20.41
C GLU A 475 -9.96 -22.99 -20.55
N THR A 476 -9.25 -23.17 -21.66
CA THR A 476 -8.54 -24.42 -21.97
C THR A 476 -7.53 -24.76 -20.87
N SER A 477 -6.73 -23.78 -20.44
CA SER A 477 -5.71 -23.97 -19.41
C SER A 477 -6.33 -24.28 -18.04
N THR A 478 -7.38 -23.55 -17.66
CA THR A 478 -8.04 -23.70 -16.36
C THR A 478 -8.69 -25.08 -16.23
N GLU A 479 -9.46 -25.50 -17.23
CA GLU A 479 -10.16 -26.80 -17.18
C GLU A 479 -9.17 -27.98 -17.27
N ALA A 480 -8.01 -27.81 -17.92
CA ALA A 480 -6.95 -28.80 -17.89
C ALA A 480 -6.34 -28.95 -16.48
N LEU A 481 -6.05 -27.83 -15.79
CA LEU A 481 -5.51 -27.84 -14.43
C LEU A 481 -6.49 -28.46 -13.42
N ILE A 482 -7.80 -28.21 -13.56
CA ILE A 482 -8.81 -28.81 -12.68
C ILE A 482 -8.83 -30.33 -12.82
N LYS A 483 -8.86 -30.84 -14.06
CA LYS A 483 -8.80 -32.29 -14.33
C LYS A 483 -7.51 -32.91 -13.76
N GLN A 484 -6.38 -32.20 -13.86
CA GLN A 484 -5.12 -32.65 -13.26
C GLN A 484 -5.22 -32.71 -11.72
N ASN A 485 -5.81 -31.70 -11.08
CA ASN A 485 -5.99 -31.66 -9.63
C ASN A 485 -6.96 -32.74 -9.10
N GLU A 486 -7.98 -33.12 -9.89
CA GLU A 486 -8.92 -34.19 -9.54
C GLU A 486 -8.28 -35.59 -9.64
N THR A 487 -7.35 -35.78 -10.60
CA THR A 487 -6.64 -37.05 -10.80
C THR A 487 -5.40 -37.20 -9.90
N GLY A 488 -4.84 -36.09 -9.44
CA GLY A 488 -3.72 -36.05 -8.49
C GLY A 488 -4.20 -36.22 -7.05
N THR A 489 -4.38 -37.46 -6.60
CA THR A 489 -4.59 -37.76 -5.18
C THR A 489 -3.40 -37.22 -4.36
N VAL A 490 -3.60 -36.10 -3.64
CA VAL A 490 -2.67 -35.67 -2.61
C VAL A 490 -2.84 -36.60 -1.42
N THR A 491 -2.20 -37.76 -1.46
CA THR A 491 -1.84 -38.45 -0.22
C THR A 491 -0.94 -37.47 0.53
N LYS A 492 -1.36 -37.00 1.70
CA LYS A 492 -0.48 -36.30 2.65
C LYS A 492 0.56 -37.29 3.16
N ASP A 493 1.48 -37.72 2.30
CA ASP A 493 2.61 -38.54 2.69
C ASP A 493 3.68 -37.63 3.29
N LEU A 494 3.45 -37.22 4.54
CA LEU A 494 4.39 -36.44 5.34
C LEU A 494 5.68 -37.23 5.64
N ASN A 495 5.76 -38.52 5.28
CA ASN A 495 6.91 -39.37 5.56
C ASN A 495 8.12 -39.09 4.64
N ASN A 496 7.94 -38.35 3.54
CA ASN A 496 9.00 -38.05 2.57
C ASN A 496 9.55 -36.62 2.63
N ILE A 497 9.24 -35.85 3.68
CA ILE A 497 9.89 -34.55 3.92
C ILE A 497 11.34 -34.81 4.33
N LYS A 498 12.26 -34.82 3.36
CA LYS A 498 13.70 -34.76 3.62
C LYS A 498 14.04 -33.35 4.10
N ILE A 499 14.15 -33.18 5.41
CA ILE A 499 14.80 -32.00 6.00
C ILE A 499 16.27 -32.03 5.54
N SER A 500 16.62 -31.20 4.56
CA SER A 500 18.02 -31.03 4.16
C SER A 500 18.76 -30.41 5.34
N LYS A 501 19.65 -31.17 5.98
CA LYS A 501 20.65 -30.60 6.89
C LYS A 501 21.46 -29.58 6.09
N GLN A 502 21.29 -28.29 6.38
CA GLN A 502 22.23 -27.29 5.90
C GLN A 502 23.62 -27.63 6.47
N ASN A 503 24.57 -27.86 5.58
CA ASN A 503 25.96 -28.10 5.94
C ASN A 503 26.61 -26.78 6.36
N GLY A 504 27.00 -26.67 7.63
CA GLY A 504 28.14 -25.81 7.98
C GLY A 504 28.06 -24.99 9.27
N VAL A 505 27.88 -25.62 10.44
CA VAL A 505 28.58 -25.16 11.67
C VAL A 505 29.04 -26.40 12.46
N LYS A 506 30.30 -26.36 12.91
CA LYS A 506 31.11 -27.49 13.41
C LYS A 506 30.51 -28.25 14.61
N ASN A 507 30.55 -29.57 14.46
CA ASN A 507 30.59 -30.67 15.44
C ASN A 507 30.45 -30.35 16.94
N GLY A 508 29.30 -30.75 17.49
CA GLY A 508 29.17 -31.26 18.86
C GLY A 508 28.35 -32.55 18.83
N ILE A 509 28.95 -33.67 19.20
CA ILE A 509 28.33 -35.00 19.25
C ILE A 509 27.19 -34.99 20.27
N VAL A 510 25.97 -35.37 19.88
CA VAL A 510 24.95 -35.87 20.83
C VAL A 510 24.23 -37.07 20.21
N ASN A 511 24.28 -38.17 20.96
CA ASN A 511 23.64 -39.46 20.68
C ASN A 511 22.14 -39.32 20.39
N GLY A 512 21.68 -40.14 19.44
CA GLY A 512 20.26 -40.33 19.18
C GLY A 512 19.55 -40.94 20.38
N ASN A 513 18.44 -40.31 20.77
CA ASN A 513 17.25 -41.00 21.24
C ASN A 513 16.04 -40.08 21.01
N SER A 514 14.95 -40.71 20.57
CA SER A 514 13.62 -40.18 20.32
C SER A 514 13.14 -39.14 21.35
N HIS A 515 12.66 -37.98 20.90
CA HIS A 515 11.94 -37.03 21.76
C HIS A 515 10.67 -36.52 21.08
N ASN A 516 9.53 -37.10 21.47
CA ASN A 516 8.27 -36.35 21.67
C ASN A 516 7.16 -37.12 22.43
N SER A 517 7.50 -38.08 23.30
CA SER A 517 6.51 -38.82 24.10
C SER A 517 6.60 -38.59 25.62
N GLY A 518 7.45 -37.67 26.08
CA GLY A 518 7.79 -37.58 27.51
C GLY A 518 7.24 -36.41 28.32
N MET A 519 6.56 -35.42 27.71
CA MET A 519 6.36 -34.13 28.39
C MET A 519 5.00 -33.91 29.05
N PHE A 520 4.00 -34.79 28.84
CA PHE A 520 2.67 -34.66 29.45
C PHE A 520 2.02 -36.00 29.81
N ALA A 521 2.80 -36.97 30.30
CA ALA A 521 2.19 -38.14 30.93
C ALA A 521 1.70 -37.74 32.33
N HIS A 522 0.41 -37.42 32.44
CA HIS A 522 -0.30 -37.41 33.72
C HIS A 522 -0.14 -38.80 34.35
N LYS A 523 0.79 -38.94 35.29
CA LYS A 523 0.79 -40.07 36.22
C LYS A 523 -0.42 -39.88 37.13
N ASN A 524 -1.42 -40.75 36.95
CA ASN A 524 -2.44 -41.02 37.96
C ASN A 524 -1.73 -41.28 39.29
N TRP A 525 -1.97 -40.40 40.27
CA TRP A 525 -1.68 -40.70 41.66
C TRP A 525 -2.93 -41.38 42.22
N ASN A 526 -2.74 -42.62 42.67
CA ASN A 526 -3.66 -43.30 43.59
C ASN A 526 -3.48 -42.74 45.00
#